data_AF-X1JIW3-F1
#
_entry.id   AF-X1JIW3-F1
#
_cell.length_a   1.000
_cell.length_b   1.000
_cell.length_c   1.000
_cell.angle_alpha   90.00
_cell.angle_beta   90.00
_cell.angle_gamma   90.00
#
_symmetry.space_group_name_H-M   'P 1'
#
loop_
_entity.id
_entity.type
_entity.pdbx_description
1 polymer ?
#
loop_
_entity_poly.entity_id
_entity_poly.type
_entity_poly.pdbx_seq_one_letter_code
_entity_poly.pdbx_strand_id
1 'polypeptide(L)'
;TDQKISYLTRELDKCSHRNFTSGFMFLKDRNELEDNDNVGYIKKYRFIGVYHDFSNKYNGPIINVKNQFKVGEVIDILQPYKNPKKFMVRKMISVSDSTETECANPNDLVIICDLGRLNPFSIFRVKN
;
A
#
# COMPACT_ATOMS: atom_id res chain seq x y z
N THR A 1 18.78 5.64 19.64
CA THR A 1 19.50 6.68 18.88
C THR A 1 18.51 7.48 18.07
N ASP A 2 18.71 8.79 17.97
CA ASP A 2 17.79 9.73 17.32
C ASP A 2 17.45 9.38 15.87
N GLN A 3 18.38 8.71 15.16
CA GLN A 3 18.15 8.18 13.82
C GLN A 3 16.96 7.21 13.73
N LYS A 4 16.80 6.34 14.73
CA LYS A 4 15.69 5.36 14.75
C LYS A 4 14.36 6.06 15.00
N ILE A 5 14.34 7.07 15.88
CA ILE A 5 13.16 7.90 16.14
C ILE A 5 12.78 8.65 14.86
N SER A 6 13.72 9.34 14.23
CA SER A 6 13.49 10.08 12.98
C SER A 6 12.93 9.18 11.86
N TYR A 7 13.50 7.98 11.69
CA TYR A 7 13.00 7.00 10.72
C TYR A 7 11.56 6.57 11.01
N LEU A 8 11.26 6.19 12.26
CA LEU A 8 9.92 5.74 12.66
C LEU A 8 8.87 6.85 12.53
N THR A 9 9.20 8.09 12.92
CA THR A 9 8.32 9.24 12.74
C THR A 9 8.00 9.46 11.25
N ARG A 10 8.99 9.29 10.36
CA ARG A 10 8.78 9.38 8.91
C ARG A 10 7.94 8.21 8.36
N GLU A 11 8.03 7.02 8.94
CA GLU A 11 7.11 5.92 8.56
C GLU A 11 5.68 6.17 9.02
N LEU A 12 5.48 6.73 10.23
CA LEU A 12 4.15 7.10 10.74
C LEU A 12 3.44 8.14 9.87
N ASP A 13 4.18 9.13 9.38
CA ASP A 13 3.67 10.16 8.46
C ASP A 13 3.17 9.60 7.10
N LYS A 14 3.52 8.36 6.75
CA LYS A 14 3.01 7.70 5.53
C LYS A 14 1.61 7.11 5.72
N CYS A 15 1.16 6.97 6.95
CA CYS A 15 -0.20 6.53 7.25
C CYS A 15 -1.19 7.62 6.87
N SER A 16 -2.37 7.18 6.42
CA SER A 16 -3.49 8.06 6.12
C SER A 16 -3.90 8.78 7.40
N HIS A 17 -3.73 10.11 7.44
CA HIS A 17 -4.15 10.95 8.55
C HIS A 17 -4.89 12.18 8.06
N ARG A 18 -5.59 12.84 8.99
CA ARG A 18 -6.33 14.08 8.78
C ARG A 18 -5.70 15.16 9.64
N ASN A 19 -5.66 16.39 9.13
CA ASN A 19 -5.21 17.51 9.92
C ASN A 19 -6.12 17.74 11.13
N PHE A 20 -5.51 18.09 12.26
CA PHE A 20 -6.26 18.50 13.43
C PHE A 20 -6.89 19.87 13.19
N THR A 21 -8.11 20.05 13.67
CA THR A 21 -8.80 21.35 13.72
C THR A 21 -9.03 21.72 15.17
N SER A 22 -8.98 23.01 15.50
CA SER A 22 -9.34 23.54 16.82
C SER A 22 -10.80 23.28 17.19
N GLY A 23 -11.64 22.92 16.22
CA GLY A 23 -13.03 22.53 16.42
C GLY A 23 -13.98 23.72 16.50
N PHE A 24 -15.28 23.44 16.33
CA PHE A 24 -16.34 24.43 16.13
C PHE A 24 -16.46 25.50 17.24
N MET A 25 -15.95 25.23 18.44
CA MET A 25 -16.08 26.13 19.60
C MET A 25 -15.20 27.38 19.51
N PHE A 26 -14.11 27.35 18.73
CA PHE A 26 -13.10 28.42 18.70
C PHE A 26 -12.96 29.11 17.34
N LEU A 27 -13.79 28.76 16.36
CA LEU A 27 -13.73 29.32 15.02
C LEU A 27 -14.51 30.63 14.96
N LYS A 28 -13.91 31.66 14.35
CA LYS A 28 -14.54 32.98 14.19
C LYS A 28 -15.47 33.06 12.99
N ASP A 29 -15.29 32.17 12.01
CA ASP A 29 -16.08 32.09 10.78
C ASP A 29 -16.24 30.62 10.35
N ARG A 30 -17.39 30.27 9.74
CA ARG A 30 -17.63 28.96 9.10
C ARG A 30 -16.74 28.71 7.90
N ASN A 31 -16.22 29.76 7.26
CA ASN A 31 -15.27 29.60 6.16
C ASN A 31 -14.01 28.83 6.58
N GLU A 32 -13.59 28.87 7.85
CA GLU A 32 -12.47 28.05 8.37
C GLU A 32 -12.79 26.53 8.43
N LEU A 33 -14.07 26.14 8.26
CA LEU A 33 -14.55 24.75 8.13
C LEU A 33 -14.84 24.36 6.68
N GLU A 34 -15.20 25.35 5.85
CA GLU A 34 -15.63 25.20 4.46
C GLU A 34 -14.48 25.38 3.45
N ASP A 35 -13.48 26.21 3.75
CA ASP A 35 -12.17 26.31 3.06
C ASP A 35 -11.33 25.09 3.41
N ASN A 36 -11.74 24.03 2.74
CA ASN A 36 -11.44 22.68 3.11
C ASN A 36 -10.42 22.06 2.16
N ASP A 37 -9.41 22.85 1.78
CA ASP A 37 -8.33 22.43 0.89
C ASP A 37 -7.56 21.21 1.42
N ASN A 38 -7.80 20.82 2.69
CA ASN A 38 -7.12 19.74 3.40
C ASN A 38 -8.02 18.71 4.12
N VAL A 39 -9.31 18.56 3.78
CA VAL A 39 -10.12 17.43 4.30
C VAL A 39 -9.85 16.10 3.64
N GLY A 40 -9.15 16.13 2.51
CA GLY A 40 -8.56 14.93 1.95
C GLY A 40 -7.63 14.28 2.97
N TYR A 41 -7.76 12.97 3.16
CA TYR A 41 -6.72 12.22 3.85
C TYR A 41 -5.38 12.41 3.13
N ILE A 42 -4.35 12.85 3.84
CA ILE A 42 -2.99 12.87 3.30
C ILE A 42 -2.57 11.41 3.13
N LYS A 43 -2.60 10.91 1.90
CA LYS A 43 -2.21 9.54 1.55
C LYS A 43 -1.02 9.59 0.62
N LYS A 44 0.19 9.47 1.19
CA LYS A 44 1.44 9.34 0.41
C LYS A 44 1.60 7.95 -0.20
N TYR A 45 0.88 6.98 0.34
CA TYR A 45 0.89 5.59 -0.10
C TYR A 45 -0.53 5.05 -0.18
N ARG A 46 -0.72 4.15 -1.12
CA ARG A 46 -1.96 3.42 -1.35
C ARG A 46 -1.72 1.94 -1.08
N PHE A 47 -2.41 1.42 -0.08
CA PHE A 47 -2.40 -0.01 0.23
C PHE A 47 -3.01 -0.80 -0.94
N ILE A 48 -2.37 -1.87 -1.41
CA ILE A 48 -2.85 -2.64 -2.57
C ILE A 48 -3.38 -4.02 -2.21
N GLY A 49 -2.90 -4.64 -1.12
CA GLY A 49 -3.34 -5.98 -0.76
C GLY A 49 -2.53 -6.63 0.35
N VAL A 50 -2.92 -7.86 0.67
CA VAL A 50 -2.27 -8.71 1.68
C VAL A 50 -1.75 -9.99 1.05
N TYR A 51 -0.70 -10.55 1.63
CA TYR A 51 -0.21 -11.88 1.29
C TYR A 51 -1.30 -12.92 1.54
N HIS A 52 -1.49 -13.82 0.59
CA HIS A 52 -2.43 -14.93 0.70
C HIS A 52 -1.68 -16.27 0.75
N ASP A 53 -0.83 -16.55 -0.25
CA ASP A 53 -0.08 -17.82 -0.36
C ASP A 53 1.13 -17.65 -1.31
N PHE A 54 1.80 -18.74 -1.72
CA PHE A 54 2.95 -18.75 -2.61
C PHE A 54 2.80 -19.76 -3.75
N SER A 55 3.02 -19.31 -4.98
CA SER A 55 3.07 -20.17 -6.16
C SER A 55 4.50 -20.61 -6.46
N ASN A 56 4.77 -21.92 -6.34
CA ASN A 56 6.06 -22.48 -6.76
C ASN A 56 6.26 -22.41 -8.28
N LYS A 57 5.18 -22.52 -9.07
CA LYS A 57 5.22 -22.49 -10.55
C LYS A 57 5.77 -21.17 -11.10
N TYR A 58 5.39 -20.06 -10.49
CA TYR A 58 5.76 -18.71 -10.94
C TYR A 58 6.75 -18.01 -9.99
N ASN A 59 7.28 -18.75 -9.00
CA ASN A 59 8.22 -18.26 -7.99
C ASN A 59 7.78 -16.93 -7.35
N GLY A 60 6.51 -16.84 -6.93
CA GLY A 60 5.88 -15.57 -6.58
C GLY A 60 4.78 -15.68 -5.53
N PRO A 61 4.55 -14.65 -4.71
CA PRO A 61 3.44 -14.63 -3.76
C PRO A 61 2.11 -14.42 -4.49
N ILE A 62 1.09 -15.10 -3.99
CA ILE A 62 -0.32 -14.82 -4.27
C ILE A 62 -0.77 -13.70 -3.34
N ILE A 63 -1.39 -12.67 -3.91
CA ILE A 63 -1.86 -11.48 -3.21
C ILE A 63 -3.39 -11.43 -3.30
N ASN A 64 -4.05 -11.21 -2.17
CA ASN A 64 -5.46 -10.81 -2.13
C ASN A 64 -5.54 -9.30 -2.30
N VAL A 65 -6.04 -8.89 -3.47
CA VAL A 65 -6.02 -7.50 -3.92
C VAL A 65 -7.16 -6.73 -3.29
N LYS A 66 -6.84 -5.56 -2.72
CA LYS A 66 -7.78 -4.65 -2.06
C LYS A 66 -7.93 -3.34 -2.82
N ASN A 67 -6.90 -2.88 -3.51
CA ASN A 67 -6.98 -1.73 -4.41
C ASN A 67 -6.22 -2.00 -5.70
N GLN A 68 -6.67 -1.38 -6.79
CA GLN A 68 -6.15 -1.65 -8.13
C GLN A 68 -4.65 -1.38 -8.25
N PHE A 69 -3.88 -2.24 -8.92
CA PHE A 69 -2.49 -1.94 -9.27
C PHE A 69 -2.11 -2.63 -10.59
N LYS A 70 -1.03 -2.18 -11.23
CA LYS A 70 -0.68 -2.55 -12.60
C LYS A 70 0.76 -3.04 -12.73
N VAL A 71 1.00 -3.80 -13.80
CA VAL A 71 2.35 -4.10 -14.26
C VAL A 71 3.05 -2.78 -14.59
N GLY A 72 4.34 -2.68 -14.23
CA GLY A 72 5.15 -1.47 -14.33
C GLY A 72 5.20 -0.65 -13.04
N GLU A 73 4.26 -0.82 -12.10
CA GLU A 73 4.30 -0.12 -10.82
C GLU A 73 5.40 -0.67 -9.88
N VAL A 74 5.96 0.21 -9.06
CA VAL A 74 6.90 -0.17 -7.98
C VAL A 74 6.12 -0.29 -6.68
N ILE A 75 6.03 -1.52 -6.18
CA ILE A 75 5.40 -1.84 -4.91
C ILE A 75 6.41 -1.78 -3.77
N ASP A 76 5.97 -1.36 -2.60
CA ASP A 76 6.67 -1.39 -1.33
C ASP A 76 6.06 -2.51 -0.47
N ILE A 77 6.92 -3.46 -0.07
CA ILE A 77 6.56 -4.70 0.58
C ILE A 77 6.98 -4.61 2.04
N LEU A 78 6.01 -4.67 2.94
CA LEU A 78 6.25 -4.65 4.38
C LEU A 78 6.05 -6.07 4.90
N GLN A 79 7.13 -6.70 5.36
CA GLN A 79 7.08 -8.04 5.95
C GLN A 79 7.26 -7.92 7.47
N PRO A 80 6.61 -8.78 8.28
CA PRO A 80 6.86 -8.82 9.71
C PRO A 80 8.35 -8.97 10.02
N TYR A 81 8.85 -8.13 10.93
CA TYR A 81 10.23 -8.12 11.43
C TYR A 81 11.32 -7.88 10.37
N LYS A 82 10.98 -7.36 9.19
CA LYS A 82 11.96 -7.00 8.14
C LYS A 82 11.80 -5.54 7.72
N ASN A 83 12.86 -5.00 7.13
CA ASN A 83 12.81 -3.69 6.51
C ASN A 83 11.95 -3.69 5.24
N PRO A 84 11.30 -2.55 4.90
CA PRO A 84 10.56 -2.40 3.66
C PRO A 84 11.41 -2.73 2.43
N LYS A 85 10.85 -3.48 1.48
CA LYS A 85 11.50 -3.85 0.22
C LYS A 85 10.69 -3.30 -0.95
N LYS A 86 11.36 -2.58 -1.86
CA LYS A 86 10.76 -2.17 -3.13
C LYS A 86 10.90 -3.25 -4.19
N PHE A 87 9.90 -3.39 -5.05
CA PHE A 87 9.92 -4.33 -6.17
C PHE A 87 9.13 -3.76 -7.35
N MET A 88 9.67 -3.89 -8.57
CA MET A 88 8.97 -3.51 -9.80
C MET A 88 8.17 -4.69 -10.31
N VAL A 89 6.85 -4.52 -10.44
CA VAL A 89 5.96 -5.56 -10.96
C VAL A 89 6.20 -5.69 -12.46
N ARG A 90 6.85 -6.77 -12.89
CA ARG A 90 7.11 -7.01 -14.33
C ARG A 90 6.07 -7.90 -14.98
N LYS A 91 5.49 -8.81 -14.20
CA LYS A 91 4.54 -9.81 -14.69
C LYS A 91 3.60 -10.23 -13.58
N MET A 92 2.32 -10.32 -13.91
CA MET A 92 1.28 -10.83 -13.01
C MET A 92 0.45 -11.90 -13.69
N ILE A 93 0.06 -12.91 -12.91
CA ILE A 93 -0.84 -13.98 -13.35
C ILE A 93 -2.10 -13.94 -12.48
N SER A 94 -3.27 -13.97 -13.10
CA SER A 94 -4.54 -14.14 -12.40
C SER A 94 -4.69 -15.59 -11.94
N VAL A 95 -5.05 -15.80 -10.67
CA VAL A 95 -5.22 -17.15 -10.10
C VAL A 95 -6.47 -17.83 -10.64
N SER A 96 -7.51 -17.07 -10.98
CA SER A 96 -8.82 -17.58 -11.39
C SER A 96 -8.78 -18.35 -12.71
N ASP A 97 -8.00 -17.87 -13.67
CA ASP A 97 -7.95 -18.36 -15.06
C ASP A 97 -6.51 -18.70 -15.50
N SER A 98 -5.50 -18.49 -14.65
CA SER A 98 -4.09 -18.75 -14.93
C SER A 98 -3.54 -17.98 -16.14
N THR A 99 -4.12 -16.83 -16.48
CA THR A 99 -3.69 -15.97 -17.59
C THR A 99 -2.82 -14.79 -17.12
N GLU A 100 -2.05 -14.21 -18.05
CA GLU A 100 -1.32 -12.98 -17.78
C GLU A 100 -2.29 -11.79 -17.70
N THR A 101 -2.11 -10.94 -16.70
CA THR A 101 -2.89 -9.71 -16.56
C THR A 101 -1.99 -8.50 -16.35
N GLU A 102 -2.35 -7.39 -16.98
CA GLU A 102 -1.66 -6.10 -16.81
C GLU A 102 -2.19 -5.31 -15.62
N CYS A 103 -3.40 -5.60 -15.16
CA CYS A 103 -4.11 -4.84 -14.13
C CYS A 103 -4.83 -5.80 -13.16
N ALA A 104 -4.58 -5.63 -11.87
CA ALA A 104 -5.25 -6.37 -10.82
C ALA A 104 -6.27 -5.45 -10.13
N ASN A 105 -7.51 -5.89 -9.98
CA ASN A 105 -8.63 -5.13 -9.42
C ASN A 105 -8.98 -5.61 -8.00
N PRO A 106 -9.75 -4.82 -7.23
CA PRO A 106 -10.22 -5.25 -5.91
C PRO A 106 -10.93 -6.62 -5.96
N ASN A 107 -10.59 -7.48 -5.00
CA ASN A 107 -11.04 -8.87 -4.85
C ASN A 107 -10.39 -9.90 -5.80
N ASP A 108 -9.47 -9.49 -6.67
CA ASP A 108 -8.68 -10.44 -7.45
C ASP A 108 -7.67 -11.18 -6.56
N LEU A 109 -7.34 -12.40 -6.97
CA LEU A 109 -6.15 -13.13 -6.51
C LEU A 109 -5.14 -13.14 -7.65
N VAL A 110 -3.99 -12.51 -7.43
CA VAL A 110 -2.94 -12.41 -8.46
C VAL A 110 -1.60 -12.87 -7.92
N ILE A 111 -0.79 -13.45 -8.79
CA ILE A 111 0.58 -13.87 -8.52
C ILE A 111 1.52 -12.82 -9.06
N ILE A 112 2.40 -12.27 -8.23
CA ILE A 112 3.51 -11.44 -8.71
C ILE A 112 4.71 -12.34 -9.00
N CYS A 113 5.03 -12.54 -10.28
CA CYS A 113 6.07 -13.47 -10.69
C CYS A 113 7.46 -13.02 -10.23
N ASP A 114 8.33 -13.99 -9.92
CA ASP A 114 9.76 -13.81 -9.62
C ASP A 114 10.10 -12.94 -8.40
N LEU A 115 9.10 -12.55 -7.61
CA LEU A 115 9.32 -11.80 -6.37
C LEU A 115 9.92 -12.69 -5.25
N GLY A 116 9.74 -14.00 -5.35
CA GLY A 116 10.18 -14.99 -4.37
C GLY A 116 9.30 -15.05 -3.12
N ARG A 117 9.73 -15.87 -2.16
CA ARG A 117 8.95 -16.11 -0.93
C ARG A 117 8.91 -14.89 -0.01
N LEU A 118 7.75 -14.65 0.58
CA LEU A 118 7.51 -13.63 1.60
C LEU A 118 6.97 -14.29 2.86
N ASN A 119 7.09 -13.58 3.98
CA ASN A 119 6.52 -14.06 5.24
C ASN A 119 4.99 -13.94 5.21
N PRO A 120 4.25 -14.83 5.92
CA PRO A 120 2.84 -14.61 6.23
C PRO A 120 2.60 -13.21 6.82
N PHE A 121 1.42 -12.64 6.60
CA PHE A 121 1.03 -11.29 7.03
C PHE A 121 1.79 -10.14 6.35
N SER A 122 2.55 -10.42 5.28
CA SER A 122 3.14 -9.34 4.49
C SER A 122 2.04 -8.49 3.84
N ILE A 123 2.26 -7.18 3.83
CA ILE A 123 1.35 -6.22 3.19
C ILE A 123 2.06 -5.46 2.08
N PHE A 124 1.27 -5.01 1.12
CA PHE A 124 1.76 -4.35 -0.08
C PHE A 124 1.15 -2.97 -0.21
N ARG A 125 1.97 -1.99 -0.61
CA ARG A 125 1.52 -0.62 -0.90
C ARG A 125 2.26 -0.04 -2.10
N VAL A 126 1.67 0.91 -2.81
CA VAL A 126 2.31 1.72 -3.84
C VAL A 126 2.47 3.14 -3.31
N LYS A 127 3.54 3.83 -3.69
CA LYS A 127 3.70 5.26 -3.40
C LYS A 127 2.89 6.06 -4.42
N ASN A 128 2.05 6.98 -3.94
CA ASN A 128 1.32 7.91 -4.80
C ASN A 128 2.25 8.92 -5.47
#